data_AF-A0A3D3M8M1-F1
#
_entry.id   AF-A0A3D3M8M1-F1
#
_cell.length_a   1.000
_cell.length_b   1.000
_cell.length_c   1.000
_cell.angle_alpha   90.00
_cell.angle_beta   90.00
_cell.angle_gamma   90.00
#
_symmetry.space_group_name_H-M   'P 1'
#
loop_
_entity.id
_entity.type
_entity.pdbx_description
1 polymer ?
#
loop_
_entity_poly.entity_id
_entity_poly.type
_entity_poly.pdbx_seq_one_letter_code
_entity_poly.pdbx_strand_id
1 'polypeptide(L)'
;MKTLEFSVKDGKPDGKWIGHDAKGNLTEELELRNGELTGSSTVYCAGAEKRPAQTFVVKGGQRTDTTFDCATGFSLRQIVKIDAPGEPGHRNTVGEQKAWQIVEGKQVLRGVERYASDGSGKRDGVSEVYTATGEMAEKKTWKNGELNGRSEEYVQLKDGTSRLYKVANYADNRQDGEQITYFLPPWPEGTIKQR
;
A
#
# COMPACT_ATOMS: atom_id res chain seq x y z
N MET A 1 2.37 -16.48 -32.34
CA MET A 1 1.11 -15.70 -32.39
C MET A 1 0.65 -15.51 -30.96
N LYS A 2 0.29 -14.29 -30.53
CA LYS A 2 -0.37 -14.10 -29.23
C LYS A 2 -1.82 -14.57 -29.37
N THR A 3 -2.36 -15.28 -28.38
CA THR A 3 -3.75 -15.76 -28.42
C THR A 3 -4.58 -15.06 -27.36
N LEU A 4 -5.87 -14.95 -27.63
CA LEU A 4 -6.83 -14.30 -26.77
C LEU A 4 -8.09 -15.16 -26.69
N GLU A 5 -8.54 -15.45 -25.48
CA GLU A 5 -9.72 -16.25 -25.19
C GLU A 5 -10.72 -15.40 -24.40
N PHE A 6 -11.98 -15.41 -24.82
CA PHE A 6 -13.02 -14.66 -24.14
C PHE A 6 -14.41 -15.25 -24.39
N SER A 7 -15.31 -14.97 -23.46
CA SER A 7 -16.74 -15.28 -23.59
C SER A 7 -17.50 -14.07 -24.13
N VAL A 8 -18.53 -14.32 -24.95
CA VAL A 8 -19.37 -13.27 -25.56
C VAL A 8 -20.82 -13.52 -25.20
N LYS A 9 -21.51 -12.47 -24.77
CA LYS A 9 -22.95 -12.44 -24.54
C LYS A 9 -23.54 -11.19 -25.19
N ASP A 10 -24.62 -11.35 -25.95
CA ASP A 10 -25.31 -10.26 -26.65
C ASP A 10 -24.38 -9.38 -27.51
N GLY A 11 -23.41 -10.03 -28.18
CA GLY A 11 -22.43 -9.37 -29.04
C GLY A 11 -21.32 -8.60 -28.29
N LYS A 12 -21.26 -8.70 -26.96
CA LYS A 12 -20.24 -8.04 -26.12
C LYS A 12 -19.43 -9.08 -25.32
N PRO A 13 -18.14 -8.81 -25.06
CA PRO A 13 -17.37 -9.64 -24.12
C PRO A 13 -18.04 -9.66 -22.75
N ASP A 14 -18.34 -10.85 -22.25
CA ASP A 14 -18.99 -11.06 -20.96
C ASP A 14 -18.47 -12.37 -20.35
N GLY A 15 -17.79 -12.26 -19.22
CA GLY A 15 -17.07 -13.35 -18.57
C GLY A 15 -15.56 -13.12 -18.54
N LYS A 16 -14.81 -14.22 -18.43
CA LYS A 16 -13.35 -14.19 -18.31
C LYS A 16 -12.70 -13.91 -19.66
N TRP A 17 -11.72 -13.02 -19.65
CA TRP A 17 -10.87 -12.65 -20.78
C TRP A 17 -9.43 -13.04 -20.45
N ILE A 18 -8.79 -13.81 -21.31
CA ILE A 18 -7.50 -14.45 -21.04
C ILE A 18 -6.55 -14.19 -22.21
N GLY A 19 -5.39 -13.59 -21.92
CA GLY A 19 -4.32 -13.38 -22.89
C GLY A 19 -3.16 -14.34 -22.70
N HIS A 20 -2.57 -14.79 -23.80
CA HIS A 20 -1.35 -15.59 -23.80
C HIS A 20 -0.26 -15.00 -24.71
N ASP A 21 1.00 -15.21 -24.34
CA ASP A 21 2.16 -14.88 -25.16
C ASP A 21 2.35 -15.87 -26.34
N ALA A 22 3.36 -15.64 -27.18
CA ALA A 22 3.63 -16.48 -28.34
C ALA A 22 4.07 -17.91 -28.01
N LYS A 23 4.44 -18.19 -26.75
CA LYS A 23 4.80 -19.50 -26.22
C LYS A 23 3.62 -20.17 -25.51
N GLY A 24 2.46 -19.51 -25.44
CA GLY A 24 1.27 -19.99 -24.75
C GLY A 24 1.28 -19.71 -23.24
N ASN A 25 2.22 -18.91 -22.72
CA ASN A 25 2.20 -18.55 -21.30
C ASN A 25 1.13 -17.50 -21.05
N LEU A 26 0.48 -17.61 -19.90
CA LEU A 26 -0.55 -16.66 -19.45
C LEU A 26 0.05 -15.27 -19.22
N THR A 27 -0.53 -14.24 -19.84
CA THR A 27 -0.08 -12.85 -19.66
C THR A 27 -1.06 -12.00 -18.87
N GLU A 28 -2.36 -12.27 -19.00
CA GLU A 28 -3.38 -11.50 -18.31
C GLU A 28 -4.70 -12.26 -18.20
N GLU A 29 -5.44 -11.94 -17.15
CA GLU A 29 -6.82 -12.37 -16.91
C GLU A 29 -7.64 -11.16 -16.47
N LEU A 30 -8.80 -10.95 -17.10
CA LEU A 30 -9.75 -9.90 -16.74
C LEU A 30 -11.16 -10.49 -16.62
N GLU A 31 -11.96 -9.93 -15.72
CA GLU A 31 -13.40 -10.19 -15.69
C GLU A 31 -14.13 -9.04 -16.37
N LEU A 32 -14.93 -9.33 -17.38
CA LEU A 32 -15.74 -8.36 -18.12
C LEU A 32 -17.24 -8.66 -17.92
N ARG A 33 -18.10 -7.66 -17.84
CA ARG A 33 -19.55 -7.81 -18.04
C ARG A 33 -20.03 -6.74 -19.00
N ASN A 34 -20.82 -7.13 -19.99
CA ASN A 34 -21.30 -6.23 -21.05
C ASN A 34 -20.19 -5.39 -21.72
N GLY A 35 -18.98 -5.93 -21.85
CA GLY A 35 -17.81 -5.26 -22.43
C GLY A 35 -17.08 -4.31 -21.48
N GLU A 36 -17.53 -4.16 -20.23
CA GLU A 36 -16.90 -3.33 -19.22
C GLU A 36 -16.11 -4.17 -18.22
N LEU A 37 -15.00 -3.63 -17.73
CA LEU A 37 -14.14 -4.26 -16.75
C LEU A 37 -14.85 -4.37 -15.41
N THR A 38 -15.20 -5.59 -15.03
CA THR A 38 -15.88 -5.89 -13.78
C THR A 38 -14.95 -6.49 -12.77
N GLY A 39 -14.78 -5.79 -11.66
CA GLY A 39 -14.39 -6.42 -10.39
C GLY A 39 -12.91 -6.76 -10.25
N SER A 40 -12.20 -7.28 -11.26
CA SER A 40 -10.78 -7.59 -11.10
C SER A 40 -10.00 -7.79 -12.39
N SER A 41 -8.67 -7.64 -12.29
CA SER A 41 -7.73 -8.24 -13.24
C SER A 41 -6.48 -8.76 -12.55
N THR A 42 -5.78 -9.64 -13.27
CA THR A 42 -4.42 -10.08 -12.98
C THR A 42 -3.59 -9.94 -14.24
N VAL A 43 -2.42 -9.31 -14.13
CA VAL A 43 -1.36 -9.35 -15.15
C VAL A 43 -0.25 -10.20 -14.59
N TYR A 44 0.25 -11.14 -15.39
CA TYR A 44 1.25 -12.11 -14.96
C TYR A 44 2.66 -11.71 -15.38
N CYS A 45 3.63 -12.17 -14.59
CA CYS A 45 5.04 -12.12 -14.91
C CYS A 45 5.33 -12.93 -16.18
N ALA A 46 6.37 -12.55 -16.90
CA ALA A 46 6.81 -13.31 -18.06
C ALA A 46 7.34 -14.69 -17.65
N GLY A 47 6.98 -15.71 -18.44
CA GLY A 47 7.41 -17.09 -18.22
C GLY A 47 6.25 -18.04 -17.95
N ALA A 48 6.56 -19.32 -17.78
CA ALA A 48 5.54 -20.36 -17.60
C ALA A 48 4.94 -20.38 -16.20
N GLU A 49 5.65 -19.84 -15.20
CA GLU A 49 5.14 -19.76 -13.84
C GLU A 49 4.05 -18.69 -13.73
N LYS A 50 2.88 -19.09 -13.22
CA LYS A 50 1.73 -18.20 -13.02
C LYS A 50 1.91 -17.28 -11.81
N ARG A 51 2.88 -16.37 -11.89
CA ARG A 51 3.11 -15.35 -10.86
C ARG A 51 2.45 -14.04 -11.29
N PRO A 52 1.62 -13.42 -10.44
CA PRO A 52 1.11 -12.09 -10.75
C PRO A 52 2.27 -11.09 -10.72
N ALA A 53 2.28 -10.15 -11.66
CA ALA A 53 3.07 -8.93 -11.61
C ALA A 53 2.22 -7.79 -11.03
N GLN A 54 0.93 -7.77 -11.37
CA GLN A 54 -0.03 -6.79 -10.90
C GLN A 54 -1.43 -7.42 -10.80
N THR A 55 -2.21 -6.99 -9.82
CA THR A 55 -3.66 -7.18 -9.80
C THR A 55 -4.35 -5.84 -9.60
N PHE A 56 -5.61 -5.77 -9.98
CA PHE A 56 -6.51 -4.81 -9.36
C PHE A 56 -7.83 -5.49 -8.99
N VAL A 57 -8.51 -4.97 -7.98
CA VAL A 57 -9.85 -5.40 -7.57
C VAL A 57 -10.74 -4.17 -7.35
N VAL A 58 -11.95 -4.17 -7.92
CA VAL A 58 -12.96 -3.12 -7.74
C VAL A 58 -14.08 -3.65 -6.85
N LYS A 59 -14.26 -3.04 -5.67
CA LYS A 59 -15.32 -3.40 -4.72
C LYS A 59 -15.88 -2.14 -4.07
N GLY A 60 -17.20 -1.98 -4.06
CA GLY A 60 -17.86 -0.84 -3.41
C GLY A 60 -17.41 0.53 -3.96
N GLY A 61 -17.14 0.63 -5.26
CA GLY A 61 -16.65 1.86 -5.91
C GLY A 61 -15.16 2.15 -5.70
N GLN A 62 -14.43 1.34 -4.95
CA GLN A 62 -12.99 1.48 -4.75
C GLN A 62 -12.22 0.45 -5.57
N ARG A 63 -11.12 0.90 -6.18
CA ARG A 63 -10.14 0.06 -6.89
C ARG A 63 -8.90 -0.13 -6.01
N THR A 64 -8.56 -1.37 -5.72
CA THR A 64 -7.31 -1.75 -5.05
C THR A 64 -6.33 -2.33 -6.06
N ASP A 65 -5.28 -1.59 -6.40
CA ASP A 65 -4.15 -2.09 -7.20
C ASP A 65 -3.11 -2.76 -6.28
N THR A 66 -2.64 -3.97 -6.62
CA THR A 66 -1.52 -4.61 -5.92
C THR A 66 -0.42 -4.97 -6.90
N THR A 67 0.83 -4.61 -6.62
CA THR A 67 2.01 -5.00 -7.41
C THR A 67 2.83 -6.05 -6.69
N PHE A 68 3.53 -6.87 -7.45
CA PHE A 68 4.28 -8.02 -6.95
C PHE A 68 5.68 -8.07 -7.55
N ASP A 69 6.61 -8.64 -6.79
CA ASP A 69 7.93 -8.99 -7.27
C ASP A 69 7.87 -10.33 -8.01
N CYS A 70 8.26 -10.37 -9.28
CA CYS A 70 8.18 -11.59 -10.09
C CYS A 70 9.13 -12.69 -9.61
N ALA A 71 10.27 -12.33 -9.00
CA ALA A 71 11.28 -13.30 -8.56
C ALA A 71 10.88 -14.07 -7.30
N THR A 72 10.06 -13.47 -6.44
CA THR A 72 9.62 -14.06 -5.16
C THR A 72 8.12 -14.31 -5.08
N GLY A 73 7.31 -13.61 -5.89
CA GLY A 73 5.85 -13.60 -5.81
C GLY A 73 5.30 -12.72 -4.68
N PHE A 74 6.16 -12.04 -3.90
CA PHE A 74 5.70 -11.20 -2.79
C PHE A 74 5.10 -9.88 -3.27
N SER A 75 4.07 -9.40 -2.57
CA SER A 75 3.51 -8.08 -2.84
C SER A 75 4.51 -6.99 -2.47
N LEU A 76 4.59 -5.95 -3.29
CA LEU A 76 5.44 -4.79 -3.08
C LEU A 76 4.62 -3.57 -2.64
N ARG A 77 3.44 -3.38 -3.23
CA ARG A 77 2.59 -2.24 -2.92
C ARG A 77 1.12 -2.58 -3.11
N GLN A 78 0.28 -2.05 -2.24
CA GLN A 78 -1.16 -2.06 -2.35
C GLN A 78 -1.66 -0.62 -2.28
N ILE A 79 -2.37 -0.20 -3.32
CA ILE A 79 -2.91 1.16 -3.44
C ILE A 79 -4.42 1.09 -3.64
N VAL A 80 -5.17 1.81 -2.82
CA VAL A 80 -6.63 1.95 -2.92
C VAL A 80 -6.96 3.31 -3.54
N LYS A 81 -7.85 3.31 -4.53
CA LYS A 81 -8.21 4.48 -5.33
C LYS A 81 -9.70 4.55 -5.59
N ILE A 82 -10.20 5.75 -5.85
CA ILE A 82 -11.52 5.99 -6.45
C ILE A 82 -11.35 6.80 -7.72
N ASP A 83 -12.35 6.75 -8.60
CA ASP A 83 -12.37 7.65 -9.75
C ASP A 83 -12.53 9.09 -9.28
N ALA A 84 -11.75 9.99 -9.86
CA ALA A 84 -11.73 11.39 -9.48
C ALA A 84 -13.07 12.04 -9.85
N PRO A 85 -13.72 12.80 -8.94
CA PRO A 85 -14.97 13.48 -9.24
C PRO A 85 -14.81 14.42 -10.44
N GLY A 86 -15.60 14.21 -11.49
CA GLY A 86 -15.61 15.06 -12.69
C GLY A 86 -14.46 14.82 -13.69
N GLU A 87 -13.53 13.89 -13.41
CA GLU A 87 -12.40 13.58 -14.29
C GLU A 87 -12.34 12.08 -14.63
N PRO A 88 -13.11 11.62 -15.64
CA PRO A 88 -13.12 10.22 -16.04
C PRO A 88 -11.73 9.71 -16.38
N GLY A 89 -11.32 8.60 -15.77
CA GLY A 89 -10.02 7.97 -15.98
C GLY A 89 -8.88 8.52 -15.11
N HIS A 90 -9.07 9.66 -14.44
CA HIS A 90 -8.19 10.07 -13.35
C HIS A 90 -8.62 9.39 -12.05
N ARG A 91 -7.67 8.95 -11.24
CA ARG A 91 -7.96 8.22 -9.99
C ARG A 91 -7.18 8.76 -8.83
N ASN A 92 -7.88 9.06 -7.74
CA ASN A 92 -7.31 9.60 -6.52
C ASN A 92 -7.11 8.49 -5.49
N THR A 93 -5.97 8.53 -4.81
CA THR A 93 -5.66 7.61 -3.72
C THR A 93 -6.52 7.91 -2.49
N VAL A 94 -7.10 6.88 -1.89
CA VAL A 94 -7.98 6.99 -0.71
C VAL A 94 -7.76 5.82 0.23
N GLY A 95 -8.06 6.01 1.52
CA GLY A 95 -8.00 4.94 2.51
C GLY A 95 -6.57 4.45 2.77
N GLU A 96 -6.44 3.20 3.21
CA GLU A 96 -5.17 2.61 3.63
C GLU A 96 -4.35 2.08 2.45
N GLN A 97 -3.09 2.49 2.39
CA GLN A 97 -2.08 2.03 1.45
C GLN A 97 -1.04 1.22 2.20
N LYS A 98 -0.49 0.18 1.57
CA LYS A 98 0.58 -0.63 2.15
C LYS A 98 1.76 -0.72 1.19
N ALA A 99 2.95 -0.67 1.75
CA ALA A 99 4.19 -0.91 1.04
C ALA A 99 5.00 -1.97 1.81
N TRP A 100 5.56 -2.91 1.07
CA TRP A 100 6.43 -3.96 1.59
C TRP A 100 7.81 -3.85 0.95
N GLN A 101 8.78 -4.45 1.63
CA GLN A 101 10.15 -4.66 1.17
C GLN A 101 10.49 -6.14 1.31
N ILE A 102 11.47 -6.60 0.54
CA ILE A 102 11.95 -7.98 0.61
C ILE A 102 13.33 -7.96 1.25
N VAL A 103 13.46 -8.60 2.41
CA VAL A 103 14.70 -8.63 3.20
C VAL A 103 15.02 -10.08 3.47
N GLU A 104 16.19 -10.53 3.01
CA GLU A 104 16.65 -11.92 3.17
C GLU A 104 15.61 -12.97 2.73
N GLY A 105 14.94 -12.71 1.60
CA GLY A 105 13.92 -13.61 1.06
C GLY A 105 12.60 -13.63 1.84
N LYS A 106 12.37 -12.68 2.76
CA LYS A 106 11.12 -12.51 3.50
C LYS A 106 10.44 -11.22 3.12
N GLN A 107 9.12 -11.25 3.00
CA GLN A 107 8.31 -10.05 2.84
C GLN A 107 8.14 -9.35 4.20
N VAL A 108 8.56 -8.10 4.27
CA VAL A 108 8.51 -7.27 5.48
C VAL A 108 7.69 -6.02 5.18
N LEU A 109 6.74 -5.66 6.04
CA LEU A 109 5.99 -4.42 5.90
C LEU A 109 6.97 -3.24 6.05
N ARG A 110 6.93 -2.29 5.12
CA ARG A 110 7.78 -1.09 5.13
C ARG A 110 7.00 0.13 5.58
N GLY A 111 5.72 0.22 5.23
CA GLY A 111 4.91 1.34 5.67
C GLY A 111 3.43 1.19 5.38
N VAL A 112 2.66 1.95 6.16
CA VAL A 112 1.21 2.12 6.02
C VAL A 112 0.93 3.62 5.95
N GLU A 113 0.16 4.04 4.97
CA GLU A 113 -0.29 5.42 4.82
C GLU A 113 -1.81 5.45 4.69
N ARG A 114 -2.46 6.47 5.24
CA ARG A 114 -3.91 6.60 5.18
C ARG A 114 -4.27 7.94 4.56
N TYR A 115 -5.23 7.88 3.64
CA TYR A 115 -5.70 9.02 2.85
C TYR A 115 -7.20 9.22 3.06
N ALA A 116 -7.65 10.47 2.96
CA ALA A 116 -9.06 10.82 3.05
C ALA A 116 -9.89 10.02 2.05
N SER A 117 -11.10 9.62 2.45
CA SER A 117 -12.00 8.81 1.63
C SER A 117 -12.74 9.62 0.55
N ASP A 118 -12.67 10.95 0.62
CA ASP A 118 -13.37 11.87 -0.27
C ASP A 118 -12.67 12.06 -1.63
N GLY A 119 -11.53 11.42 -1.86
CA GLY A 119 -10.78 11.55 -3.10
C GLY A 119 -9.94 12.82 -3.19
N SER A 120 -9.78 13.57 -2.10
CA SER A 120 -8.91 14.77 -2.09
C SER A 120 -7.42 14.45 -2.25
N GLY A 121 -7.02 13.18 -2.09
CA GLY A 121 -5.61 12.75 -2.14
C GLY A 121 -4.79 13.21 -0.93
N LYS A 122 -5.44 13.77 0.10
CA LYS A 122 -4.79 14.24 1.33
C LYS A 122 -4.59 13.08 2.29
N ARG A 123 -3.44 13.05 2.99
CA ARG A 123 -3.22 12.13 4.10
C ARG A 123 -4.18 12.44 5.24
N ASP A 124 -4.83 11.42 5.77
CA ASP A 124 -5.79 11.54 6.86
C ASP A 124 -5.79 10.26 7.69
N GLY A 125 -5.48 10.39 8.97
CA GLY A 125 -5.22 9.28 9.89
C GLY A 125 -3.73 9.01 10.11
N VAL A 126 -3.43 7.83 10.64
CA VAL A 126 -2.08 7.47 11.08
C VAL A 126 -1.25 6.93 9.93
N SER A 127 -0.01 7.39 9.78
CA SER A 127 1.03 6.74 8.98
C SER A 127 2.03 6.01 9.87
N GLU A 128 2.52 4.87 9.40
CA GLU A 128 3.46 4.00 10.12
C GLU A 128 4.60 3.64 9.17
N VAL A 129 5.83 3.70 9.67
CA VAL A 129 7.04 3.29 8.93
C VAL A 129 7.76 2.24 9.77
N TYR A 130 8.24 1.20 9.09
CA TYR A 130 8.89 0.05 9.69
C TYR A 130 10.31 -0.10 9.16
N THR A 131 11.21 -0.61 9.99
CA THR A 131 12.59 -0.93 9.64
C THR A 131 12.66 -2.11 8.67
N ALA A 132 13.86 -2.41 8.16
CA ALA A 132 14.10 -3.60 7.35
C ALA A 132 13.83 -4.93 8.10
N THR A 133 13.85 -4.91 9.44
CA THR A 133 13.52 -6.07 10.28
C THR A 133 12.02 -6.14 10.62
N GLY A 134 11.23 -5.14 10.23
CA GLY A 134 9.78 -5.08 10.47
C GLY A 134 9.39 -4.41 11.78
N GLU A 135 10.35 -3.87 12.53
CA GLU A 135 10.09 -3.14 13.77
C GLU A 135 9.61 -1.71 13.48
N MET A 136 8.81 -1.13 14.39
CA MET A 136 8.32 0.24 14.23
C MET A 136 9.48 1.23 14.24
N ALA A 137 9.54 2.13 13.25
CA ALA A 137 10.51 3.22 13.17
C ALA A 137 9.87 4.58 13.43
N GLU A 138 8.64 4.78 12.93
CA GLU A 138 7.95 6.06 13.02
C GLU A 138 6.44 5.87 12.99
N LYS A 139 5.72 6.68 13.77
CA LYS A 139 4.27 6.79 13.73
C LYS A 139 3.86 8.25 13.75
N LYS A 140 3.03 8.68 12.81
CA LYS A 140 2.59 10.09 12.67
C LYS A 140 1.09 10.18 12.43
N THR A 141 0.45 11.17 13.04
CA THR A 141 -0.98 11.44 12.86
C THR A 141 -1.17 12.59 11.89
N TRP A 142 -1.97 12.37 10.84
CA TRP A 142 -2.26 13.34 9.80
C TRP A 142 -3.74 13.70 9.82
N LYS A 143 -4.04 14.94 9.46
CA LYS A 143 -5.39 15.43 9.18
C LYS A 143 -5.33 16.36 7.99
N ASN A 144 -6.15 16.11 6.97
CA ASN A 144 -6.21 16.95 5.76
C ASN A 144 -4.85 17.26 5.10
N GLY A 145 -3.92 16.32 5.14
CA GLY A 145 -2.58 16.44 4.56
C GLY A 145 -1.55 17.08 5.47
N GLU A 146 -1.92 17.48 6.69
CA GLU A 146 -1.06 18.15 7.64
C GLU A 146 -0.80 17.26 8.86
N LEU A 147 0.41 17.34 9.43
CA LEU A 147 0.75 16.67 10.67
C LEU A 147 -0.07 17.32 11.80
N ASN A 148 -0.97 16.54 12.38
CA ASN A 148 -1.95 17.02 13.35
C ASN A 148 -2.25 15.89 14.34
N GLY A 149 -1.83 16.07 15.59
CA GLY A 149 -1.81 15.06 16.62
C GLY A 149 -0.40 14.52 16.89
N ARG A 150 -0.34 13.29 17.38
CA ARG A 150 0.87 12.70 17.95
C ARG A 150 1.82 12.17 16.86
N SER A 151 3.11 12.43 17.06
CA SER A 151 4.25 11.87 16.32
C SER A 151 5.16 11.12 17.29
N GLU A 152 5.61 9.94 16.87
CA GLU A 152 6.49 9.06 17.62
C GLU A 152 7.66 8.63 16.74
N GLU A 153 8.86 8.70 17.27
CA GLU A 153 10.09 8.20 16.63
C GLU A 153 10.69 7.11 17.51
N TYR A 154 11.07 6.02 16.87
CA TYR A 154 11.65 4.83 17.50
C TYR A 154 13.08 4.65 17.00
N VAL A 155 13.96 4.21 17.88
CA VAL A 155 15.33 3.83 17.52
C VAL A 155 15.47 2.32 17.55
N GLN A 156 16.20 1.78 16.57
CA GLN A 156 16.54 0.37 16.55
C GLN A 156 17.72 0.09 17.49
N LEU A 157 17.56 -0.94 18.31
CA LEU A 157 18.57 -1.43 19.24
C LEU A 157 19.41 -2.55 18.60
N LYS A 158 20.55 -2.87 19.23
CA LYS A 158 21.50 -3.88 18.72
C LYS A 158 20.90 -5.30 18.67
N ASP A 159 19.92 -5.59 19.52
CA ASP A 159 19.20 -6.86 19.52
C ASP A 159 18.13 -6.96 18.42
N GLY A 160 17.99 -5.91 17.60
CA GLY A 160 17.06 -5.83 16.49
C GLY A 160 15.71 -5.19 16.84
N THR A 161 15.39 -5.02 18.13
CA THR A 161 14.11 -4.44 18.60
C THR A 161 14.09 -2.92 18.45
N SER A 162 12.89 -2.33 18.39
CA SER A 162 12.71 -0.87 18.41
C SER A 162 12.27 -0.37 19.78
N ARG A 163 12.75 0.81 20.15
CA ARG A 163 12.36 1.49 21.40
C ARG A 163 11.98 2.93 21.16
N LEU A 164 10.89 3.39 21.79
CA LEU A 164 10.41 4.76 21.69
C LEU A 164 11.50 5.73 22.18
N TYR A 165 11.92 6.62 21.30
CA TYR A 165 12.97 7.61 21.56
C TYR A 165 12.40 9.00 21.77
N LYS A 166 11.36 9.36 21.01
CA LYS A 166 10.81 10.70 21.02
C LYS A 166 9.32 10.72 20.73
N VAL A 167 8.64 11.65 21.39
CA VAL A 167 7.23 11.97 21.20
C VAL A 167 7.08 13.48 21.08
N ALA A 168 6.28 13.91 20.12
CA ALA A 168 5.82 15.30 20.00
C ALA A 168 4.36 15.31 19.55
N ASN A 169 3.63 16.39 19.85
CA ASN A 169 2.33 16.66 19.25
C ASN A 169 2.44 17.82 18.27
N TYR A 170 1.53 17.83 17.29
CA TYR A 170 1.50 18.84 16.25
C TYR A 170 0.07 19.35 16.05
N ALA A 171 -0.05 20.61 15.68
CA ALA A 171 -1.26 21.22 15.14
C ALA A 171 -0.87 21.93 13.84
N ASP A 172 -1.47 21.52 12.73
CA ASP A 172 -1.31 22.14 11.41
C ASP A 172 0.18 22.28 11.02
N ASN A 173 0.90 21.16 11.07
CA ASN A 173 2.35 21.02 10.83
C ASN A 173 3.27 21.74 11.82
N ARG A 174 2.77 22.42 12.84
CA ARG A 174 3.57 23.08 13.87
C ARG A 174 3.57 22.25 15.14
N GLN A 175 4.72 22.15 15.82
CA GLN A 175 4.76 21.48 17.11
C GLN A 175 3.84 22.20 18.10
N ASP A 176 2.98 21.44 18.77
CA ASP A 176 2.03 21.91 19.75
C ASP A 176 2.32 21.25 21.11
N GLY A 177 2.83 22.05 22.06
CA GLY A 177 3.20 21.58 23.38
C GLY A 177 4.60 20.95 23.50
N GLU A 178 4.81 20.27 24.64
CA GLU A 178 6.10 19.71 25.04
C GLU A 178 6.53 18.52 24.17
N GLN A 179 7.84 18.40 23.96
CA GLN A 179 8.46 17.26 23.28
C GLN A 179 9.15 16.38 24.31
N ILE A 180 8.70 15.13 24.44
CA ILE A 180 9.32 14.19 25.34
C ILE A 180 10.39 13.39 24.59
N THR A 181 11.62 13.39 25.11
CA THR A 181 12.66 12.45 24.67
C THR A 181 12.98 11.48 25.79
N TYR A 182 13.23 10.22 25.43
CA TYR A 182 13.48 9.15 26.38
C TYR A 182 14.95 8.72 26.36
N PHE A 183 15.44 8.26 27.49
CA PHE A 183 16.72 7.56 27.53
C PHE A 183 16.60 6.20 26.83
N LEU A 184 17.68 5.84 26.14
CA LEU A 184 17.89 4.52 25.55
C LEU A 184 18.50 3.56 26.57
N PRO A 185 18.67 2.26 26.27
CA PRO A 185 19.35 1.34 27.18
C PRO A 185 20.69 1.91 27.67
N PRO A 186 21.05 1.69 28.95
CA PRO A 186 20.49 0.69 29.86
C PRO A 186 19.28 1.14 30.71
N TRP A 187 18.77 2.35 30.52
CA TRP A 187 17.67 2.87 31.33
C TRP A 187 16.36 2.10 31.09
N PRO A 188 15.45 1.93 32.07
CA PRO A 188 14.14 1.34 31.85
C PRO A 188 13.33 2.08 30.78
N GLU A 189 12.48 1.38 30.04
CA GLU A 189 11.61 1.99 29.03
C GLU A 189 10.71 3.06 29.66
N GLY A 190 10.47 4.16 28.93
CA GLY A 190 9.72 5.31 29.43
C GLY A 190 10.51 6.25 30.35
N THR A 191 11.79 5.98 30.66
CA THR A 191 12.63 6.93 31.42
C THR A 191 12.85 8.20 30.61
N ILE A 192 12.33 9.32 31.10
CA ILE A 192 12.35 10.61 30.40
C ILE A 192 13.71 11.27 30.55
N LYS A 193 14.30 11.68 29.42
CA LYS A 193 15.52 12.48 29.34
C LYS A 193 15.22 13.97 29.36
N GLN A 194 14.20 14.39 28.62
CA GLN A 194 13.80 15.80 28.49
C GLN A 194 12.31 15.90 28.18
N ARG A 195 11.69 17.01 28.63
CA ARG A 195 10.38 17.51 28.20
C ARG A 195 10.54 18.92 27.64
#